data_AF-A0A2V4P8T4-F1
#
_entry.id   AF-A0A2V4P8T4-F1
#
_cell.length_a   1.000
_cell.length_b   1.000
_cell.length_c   1.000
_cell.angle_alpha   90.00
_cell.angle_beta   90.00
_cell.angle_gamma   90.00
#
_symmetry.space_group_name_H-M   'P 1'
#
loop_
_entity.id
_entity.type
_entity.pdbx_description
1 polymer ?
#
loop_
_entity_poly.entity_id
_entity_poly.type
_entity_poly.pdbx_seq_one_letter_code
_entity_poly.pdbx_strand_id
1 'polypeptide(L)'
;MSPLDISLADLIARLDEELPDASELARISEARLRAQTLSDLGDQLIDHYVSKAKQNGASWTQIGDAIGVSKQAAQQRHAPSAFERFTNLNRHSIVLAQEAARTHKHDSIGTEHLLLGLLGEPRGVAYEVLVAKAGSEQRVRDAIEEVLPPAGEKALRGHIAFRPESKEAIEQARRASADLGHGRVGTEHSLLGLIQVAQSPAAQVLHTLGFTPDELRERVRTEAAGRGAAGEE
;
A
#
# COMPACT_ATOMS: atom_id res chain seq x y z
N MET A 1 0.85 -3.01 35.00
CA MET A 1 1.73 -2.68 33.86
C MET A 1 2.29 -1.31 34.13
N SER A 2 3.61 -1.14 34.09
CA SER A 2 4.17 0.20 34.06
C SER A 2 3.64 0.90 32.79
N PRO A 3 3.23 2.18 32.87
CA PRO A 3 2.89 2.94 31.66
C PRO A 3 4.09 2.92 30.70
N LEU A 4 3.82 3.07 29.40
CA LEU A 4 4.86 3.30 28.40
C LEU A 4 5.80 4.40 28.91
N ASP A 5 7.11 4.19 28.74
CA ASP A 5 8.16 5.15 29.12
C ASP A 5 8.24 6.32 28.12
N ILE A 6 7.08 6.88 27.80
CA ILE A 6 6.87 8.00 26.87
C ILE A 6 5.95 8.96 27.59
N SER A 7 6.45 10.14 27.95
CA SER A 7 5.64 11.21 28.53
C SER A 7 5.35 12.32 27.52
N LEU A 8 4.29 13.08 27.77
CA LEU A 8 4.00 14.30 27.00
C LEU A 8 5.18 15.29 27.06
N ALA A 9 5.86 15.37 28.21
CA ALA A 9 7.02 16.23 28.38
C ALA A 9 8.16 15.82 27.44
N ASP A 10 8.41 14.51 27.29
CA ASP A 10 9.44 14.01 26.37
C ASP A 10 9.08 14.27 24.90
N LEU A 11 7.80 14.14 24.55
CA LEU A 11 7.32 14.41 23.18
C LEU A 11 7.43 15.90 22.83
N ILE A 12 7.09 16.80 23.75
CA ILE A 12 7.23 18.24 23.57
C ILE A 12 8.72 18.61 23.48
N ALA A 13 9.55 18.14 24.42
CA ALA A 13 10.98 18.46 24.46
C ALA A 13 11.69 18.04 23.16
N ARG A 14 11.38 16.85 22.63
CA ARG A 14 11.90 16.42 21.32
C ARG A 14 11.42 17.29 20.17
N LEU A 15 10.15 17.66 20.15
CA LEU A 15 9.62 18.51 19.08
C LEU A 15 10.27 19.90 19.10
N ASP A 16 10.49 20.47 20.29
CA ASP A 16 11.18 21.76 20.46
C ASP A 16 12.66 21.68 20.07
N GLU A 17 13.34 20.59 20.42
CA GLU A 17 14.75 20.33 20.05
C GLU A 17 14.93 20.16 18.54
N GLU A 18 14.00 19.44 17.89
CA GLU A 18 14.03 19.21 16.44
C GLU A 18 13.61 20.43 15.62
N LEU A 19 12.79 21.33 16.21
CA LEU A 19 12.21 22.50 15.55
C LEU A 19 12.45 23.80 16.36
N PRO A 20 13.72 24.21 16.59
CA PRO A 20 14.02 25.34 17.47
C PRO A 20 13.47 26.68 16.96
N ASP A 21 13.50 26.89 15.64
CA ASP A 21 13.10 28.15 14.99
C ASP A 21 11.71 28.10 14.32
N ALA A 22 10.96 27.00 14.51
CA ALA A 22 9.66 26.83 13.87
C ALA A 22 8.59 27.73 14.48
N SER A 23 7.64 28.18 13.66
CA SER A 23 6.44 28.86 14.15
C SER A 23 5.52 27.89 14.89
N GLU A 24 4.67 28.42 15.79
CA GLU A 24 3.65 27.63 16.51
C GLU A 24 2.72 26.84 15.57
N LEU A 25 2.36 27.41 14.41
CA LEU A 25 1.53 26.71 13.42
C LEU A 25 2.25 25.51 12.78
N ALA A 26 3.56 25.62 12.56
CA ALA A 26 4.37 24.51 12.07
C ALA A 26 4.48 23.41 13.14
N ARG A 27 4.69 23.79 14.41
CA ARG A 27 4.70 22.85 15.55
C ARG A 27 3.37 22.11 15.71
N ILE A 28 2.23 22.78 15.54
CA ILE A 28 0.90 22.12 15.56
C ILE A 28 0.78 21.07 14.46
N SER A 29 1.23 21.39 13.24
CA SER A 29 1.19 20.46 12.11
C SER A 29 2.05 19.22 12.38
N GLU A 30 3.25 19.41 12.90
CA GLU A 30 4.17 18.31 13.27
C GLU A 30 3.62 17.47 14.43
N ALA A 31 3.10 18.11 15.48
CA ALA A 31 2.48 17.43 16.60
C ALA A 31 1.31 16.54 16.15
N ARG A 32 0.50 17.01 15.17
CA ARG A 32 -0.58 16.21 14.59
C ARG A 32 -0.05 14.99 13.84
N LEU A 33 1.04 15.13 13.08
CA LEU A 33 1.67 14.02 12.37
C LEU A 33 2.18 12.96 13.36
N ARG A 34 2.88 13.37 14.42
CA ARG A 34 3.36 12.45 15.46
C ARG A 34 2.21 11.77 16.21
N ALA A 35 1.15 12.49 16.52
CA ALA A 35 -0.04 11.92 17.14
C ALA A 35 -0.68 10.84 16.24
N GLN A 36 -0.72 11.07 14.92
CA GLN A 36 -1.17 10.08 13.96
C GLN A 36 -0.24 8.86 13.96
N THR A 37 1.08 9.06 13.88
CA THR A 37 2.05 7.95 13.94
C THR A 37 1.92 7.11 15.21
N LEU A 38 1.72 7.74 16.37
CA LEU A 38 1.50 7.03 17.63
C LEU A 38 0.18 6.23 17.62
N SER A 39 -0.89 6.79 17.04
CA SER A 39 -2.15 6.07 16.84
C SER A 39 -1.96 4.86 15.94
N ASP A 40 -1.25 5.04 14.82
CA ASP A 40 -1.00 3.97 13.84
C ASP A 40 -0.16 2.84 14.44
N LEU A 41 0.86 3.17 15.23
CA LEU A 41 1.66 2.19 15.98
C LEU A 41 0.81 1.44 17.02
N GLY A 42 -0.12 2.15 17.69
CA GLY A 42 -1.08 1.55 18.61
C GLY A 42 -2.00 0.54 17.92
N ASP A 43 -2.57 0.92 16.77
CA ASP A 43 -3.41 0.03 15.97
C ASP A 43 -2.62 -1.19 15.46
N GLN A 44 -1.39 -0.99 14.95
CA GLN A 44 -0.50 -2.08 14.51
C GLN A 44 -0.16 -3.07 15.64
N LEU A 45 0.08 -2.55 16.84
CA LEU A 45 0.34 -3.38 18.02
C LEU A 45 -0.88 -4.25 18.35
N ILE A 46 -2.09 -3.67 18.32
CA ILE A 46 -3.33 -4.39 18.54
C ILE A 46 -3.52 -5.46 17.46
N ASP A 47 -3.37 -5.10 16.18
CA ASP A 47 -3.51 -6.02 15.04
C ASP A 47 -2.54 -7.20 15.12
N HIS A 48 -1.29 -6.97 15.54
CA HIS A 48 -0.31 -8.02 15.77
C HIS A 48 -0.83 -9.07 16.76
N TYR A 49 -1.33 -8.63 17.91
CA TYR A 49 -1.82 -9.53 18.95
C TYR A 49 -3.17 -10.16 18.61
N VAL A 50 -4.06 -9.45 17.90
CA VAL A 50 -5.30 -10.02 17.36
C VAL A 50 -4.96 -11.17 16.41
N SER A 51 -4.03 -10.97 15.49
CA SER A 51 -3.59 -11.98 14.52
C SER A 51 -2.98 -13.19 15.22
N LYS A 52 -2.10 -12.97 16.20
CA LYS A 52 -1.52 -14.03 17.03
C LYS A 52 -2.58 -14.80 17.83
N ALA A 53 -3.55 -14.11 18.42
CA ALA A 53 -4.65 -14.73 19.16
C ALA A 53 -5.53 -15.58 18.22
N LYS A 54 -5.84 -15.07 17.02
CA LYS A 54 -6.56 -15.81 15.98
C LYS A 54 -5.84 -17.10 15.57
N GLN A 55 -4.52 -17.04 15.37
CA GLN A 55 -3.70 -18.21 15.04
C GLN A 55 -3.72 -19.27 16.15
N ASN A 56 -3.77 -18.83 17.41
CA ASN A 56 -3.86 -19.71 18.58
C ASN A 56 -5.31 -20.16 18.89
N GLY A 57 -6.25 -19.97 17.96
CA GLY A 57 -7.61 -20.49 18.06
C GLY A 57 -8.61 -19.58 18.78
N ALA A 58 -8.25 -18.34 19.13
CA ALA A 58 -9.19 -17.41 19.75
C ALA A 58 -10.38 -17.11 18.82
N SER A 59 -11.57 -17.04 19.42
CA SER A 59 -12.78 -16.59 18.74
C SER A 59 -12.85 -15.06 18.67
N TRP A 60 -13.62 -14.55 17.72
CA TRP A 60 -13.84 -13.10 17.59
C TRP A 60 -14.61 -12.49 18.77
N THR A 61 -15.37 -13.30 19.51
CA THR A 61 -15.99 -12.87 20.77
C THR A 61 -14.93 -12.59 21.82
N GLN A 62 -14.02 -13.54 22.05
CA GLN A 62 -12.91 -13.38 23.01
C GLN A 62 -12.01 -12.19 22.67
N ILE A 63 -11.77 -11.94 21.38
CA ILE A 63 -10.98 -10.79 20.92
C ILE A 63 -11.72 -9.48 21.19
N GLY A 64 -13.02 -9.41 20.89
CA GLY A 64 -13.85 -8.24 21.20
C GLY A 64 -13.86 -7.91 22.69
N ASP A 65 -14.06 -8.93 23.53
CA ASP A 65 -14.06 -8.77 24.99
C ASP A 65 -12.70 -8.24 25.50
N ALA A 66 -11.58 -8.72 24.92
CA ALA A 66 -10.23 -8.32 25.32
C ALA A 66 -9.89 -6.86 24.96
N ILE A 67 -10.40 -6.35 23.84
CA ILE A 67 -10.14 -4.98 23.37
C ILE A 67 -11.27 -3.99 23.71
N GLY A 68 -12.31 -4.46 24.42
CA GLY A 68 -13.42 -3.62 24.88
C GLY A 68 -14.41 -3.20 23.79
N VAL A 69 -14.56 -3.99 22.73
CA VAL A 69 -15.49 -3.70 21.62
C VAL A 69 -16.38 -4.89 21.31
N SER A 70 -17.46 -4.68 20.55
CA SER A 70 -18.33 -5.79 20.14
C SER A 70 -17.60 -6.76 19.20
N LYS A 71 -18.04 -8.04 19.17
CA LYS A 71 -17.54 -9.04 18.19
C LYS A 71 -17.51 -8.49 16.76
N GLN A 72 -18.58 -7.79 16.36
CA GLN A 72 -18.70 -7.24 15.02
C GLN A 72 -17.72 -6.09 14.79
N ALA A 73 -17.51 -5.21 15.76
CA ALA A 73 -16.51 -4.15 15.68
C ALA A 73 -15.09 -4.73 15.61
N ALA A 74 -14.79 -5.75 16.42
CA ALA A 74 -13.50 -6.44 16.39
C ALA A 74 -13.24 -7.11 15.03
N GLN A 75 -14.25 -7.77 14.46
CA GLN A 75 -14.16 -8.36 13.12
C GLN A 75 -13.99 -7.31 12.03
N GLN A 76 -14.74 -6.21 12.06
CA GLN A 76 -14.64 -5.19 11.02
C GLN A 76 -13.29 -4.46 11.05
N ARG A 77 -12.74 -4.24 12.24
CA ARG A 77 -11.50 -3.47 12.42
C ARG A 77 -10.23 -4.31 12.28
N HIS A 78 -10.26 -5.55 12.77
CA HIS A 78 -9.04 -6.36 12.94
C HIS A 78 -9.08 -7.70 12.20
N ALA A 79 -10.15 -8.02 11.45
CA ALA A 79 -10.07 -9.16 10.55
C ALA A 79 -8.91 -8.95 9.57
N PRO A 80 -8.16 -10.01 9.23
CA PRO A 80 -7.13 -9.97 8.21
C PRO A 80 -7.64 -9.20 7.00
N SER A 81 -7.08 -8.02 6.78
CA SER A 81 -7.29 -7.31 5.53
C SER A 81 -6.81 -8.24 4.41
N ALA A 82 -7.49 -8.21 3.26
CA ALA A 82 -7.00 -8.91 2.07
C ALA A 82 -5.53 -8.54 1.73
N PHE A 83 -5.02 -7.44 2.29
CA PHE A 83 -3.69 -6.89 2.09
C PHE A 83 -2.82 -6.88 3.37
N GLU A 84 -3.09 -7.73 4.37
CA GLU A 84 -2.29 -7.79 5.60
C GLU A 84 -0.79 -8.09 5.31
N ARG A 85 -0.52 -8.99 4.36
CA ARG A 85 0.84 -9.34 3.93
C ARG A 85 1.51 -8.30 3.02
N PHE A 86 0.83 -7.22 2.68
CA PHE A 86 1.38 -6.18 1.80
C PHE A 86 2.25 -5.22 2.64
N THR A 87 3.26 -4.58 2.05
CA THR A 87 4.00 -3.51 2.74
C THR A 87 3.12 -2.26 2.90
N ASN A 88 3.52 -1.30 3.74
CA ASN A 88 2.78 -0.04 3.90
C ASN A 88 2.65 0.72 2.58
N LEU A 89 3.74 0.84 1.81
CA LEU A 89 3.73 1.47 0.49
C LEU A 89 2.77 0.74 -0.47
N ASN A 90 2.79 -0.59 -0.48
CA ASN A 90 1.90 -1.35 -1.37
C ASN A 90 0.43 -1.31 -0.91
N ARG A 91 0.15 -1.19 0.40
CA ARG A 91 -1.22 -0.93 0.87
C ARG A 91 -1.71 0.44 0.44
N HIS A 92 -0.88 1.47 0.55
CA HIS A 92 -1.24 2.81 0.15
C HIS A 92 -1.42 2.92 -1.38
N SER A 93 -0.62 2.21 -2.20
CA SER A 93 -0.90 2.13 -3.65
C SER A 93 -2.27 1.53 -3.98
N ILE A 94 -2.82 0.63 -3.17
CA ILE A 94 -4.20 0.12 -3.36
C ILE A 94 -5.25 1.20 -3.05
N VAL A 95 -5.00 2.05 -2.04
CA VAL A 95 -5.86 3.21 -1.75
C VAL A 95 -5.83 4.20 -2.91
N LEU A 96 -4.63 4.51 -3.41
CA LEU A 96 -4.45 5.40 -4.57
C LEU A 96 -5.12 4.84 -5.84
N ALA A 97 -5.10 3.52 -6.04
CA ALA A 97 -5.84 2.88 -7.13
C ALA A 97 -7.36 3.06 -6.99
N GLN A 98 -7.89 2.97 -5.77
CA GLN A 98 -9.30 3.24 -5.51
C GLN A 98 -9.65 4.73 -5.73
N GLU A 99 -8.77 5.64 -5.36
CA GLU A 99 -8.91 7.07 -5.62
C GLU A 99 -8.88 7.37 -7.12
N ALA A 100 -7.98 6.74 -7.88
CA ALA A 100 -7.93 6.85 -9.34
C ALA A 100 -9.27 6.41 -9.96
N ALA A 101 -9.80 5.25 -9.57
CA ALA A 101 -11.11 4.79 -10.05
C ALA A 101 -12.23 5.80 -9.73
N ARG A 102 -12.21 6.44 -8.56
CA ARG A 102 -13.17 7.50 -8.20
C ARG A 102 -13.00 8.75 -9.06
N THR A 103 -11.78 9.22 -9.25
CA THR A 103 -11.46 10.41 -10.06
C THR A 103 -11.93 10.23 -11.50
N HIS A 104 -11.72 9.04 -12.07
CA HIS A 104 -12.21 8.68 -13.41
C HIS A 104 -13.67 8.23 -13.44
N LYS A 105 -14.37 8.21 -12.30
CA LYS A 105 -15.77 7.77 -12.16
C LYS A 105 -16.03 6.34 -12.68
N HIS A 106 -15.05 5.46 -12.50
CA HIS A 106 -15.14 4.04 -12.82
C HIS A 106 -15.70 3.24 -11.64
N ASP A 107 -16.71 2.42 -11.90
CA ASP A 107 -17.46 1.63 -10.89
C ASP A 107 -16.71 0.41 -10.36
N SER A 108 -15.51 0.18 -10.88
CA SER A 108 -14.69 -0.97 -10.60
C SER A 108 -13.21 -0.64 -10.73
N ILE A 109 -12.39 -1.23 -9.87
CA ILE A 109 -10.94 -1.07 -9.88
C ILE A 109 -10.34 -2.09 -10.86
N GLY A 110 -10.03 -1.62 -12.07
CA GLY A 110 -9.23 -2.33 -13.09
C GLY A 110 -7.71 -2.29 -12.83
N THR A 111 -6.94 -3.04 -13.64
CA THR A 111 -5.47 -3.13 -13.54
C THR A 111 -4.77 -1.80 -13.83
N GLU A 112 -5.32 -0.98 -14.71
CA GLU A 112 -4.88 0.38 -15.03
C GLU A 112 -4.90 1.30 -13.80
N HIS A 113 -5.90 1.13 -12.93
CA HIS A 113 -5.96 1.86 -11.66
C HIS A 113 -4.92 1.35 -10.67
N LEU A 114 -4.69 0.03 -10.62
CA LEU A 114 -3.62 -0.53 -9.79
C LEU A 114 -2.26 0.02 -10.23
N LEU A 115 -2.03 0.13 -11.55
CA LEU A 115 -0.80 0.70 -12.10
C LEU A 115 -0.66 2.20 -11.80
N LEU A 116 -1.73 2.99 -11.88
CA LEU A 116 -1.76 4.38 -11.40
C LEU A 116 -1.46 4.48 -9.90
N GLY A 117 -2.01 3.57 -9.11
CA GLY A 117 -1.75 3.49 -7.67
C GLY A 117 -0.29 3.24 -7.36
N LEU A 118 0.38 2.36 -8.12
CA LEU A 118 1.83 2.13 -8.00
C LEU A 118 2.64 3.36 -8.44
N LEU A 119 2.23 4.05 -9.50
CA LEU A 119 2.84 5.30 -9.95
C LEU A 119 2.65 6.44 -8.92
N GLY A 120 1.60 6.39 -8.11
CA GLY A 120 1.36 7.31 -7.00
C GLY A 120 2.24 7.08 -5.77
N GLU A 121 3.16 6.11 -5.81
CA GLU A 121 4.09 5.81 -4.72
C GLU A 121 5.56 6.07 -5.09
N PRO A 122 6.04 7.33 -5.08
CA PRO A 122 7.42 7.68 -5.49
C PRO A 122 8.53 6.98 -4.72
N ARG A 123 8.25 6.47 -3.51
CA ARG A 123 9.22 5.75 -2.67
C ARG A 123 9.27 4.25 -2.97
N GLY A 124 8.32 3.74 -3.74
CA GLY A 124 8.17 2.33 -4.07
C GLY A 124 9.07 1.90 -5.21
N VAL A 125 9.57 0.66 -5.16
CA VAL A 125 10.40 0.08 -6.22
C VAL A 125 9.66 0.04 -7.57
N ALA A 126 8.35 -0.20 -7.57
CA ALA A 126 7.57 -0.16 -8.80
C ALA A 126 7.65 1.20 -9.52
N TYR A 127 7.59 2.30 -8.77
CA TYR A 127 7.73 3.65 -9.32
C TYR A 127 9.10 3.84 -9.98
N GLU A 128 10.16 3.50 -9.25
CA GLU A 128 11.54 3.62 -9.74
C GLU A 128 11.75 2.83 -11.03
N VAL A 129 11.29 1.58 -11.07
CA VAL A 129 11.39 0.71 -12.26
C VAL A 129 10.64 1.30 -13.45
N LEU A 130 9.39 1.76 -13.24
CA LEU A 130 8.56 2.36 -14.29
C LEU A 130 9.19 3.64 -14.85
N VAL A 131 9.56 4.58 -13.98
CA VAL A 131 10.12 5.87 -14.35
C VAL A 131 11.48 5.71 -15.01
N ALA A 132 12.33 4.81 -14.50
CA ALA A 132 13.63 4.55 -15.10
C ALA A 132 13.53 3.94 -16.50
N LYS A 133 12.48 3.14 -16.78
CA LYS A 133 12.24 2.59 -18.12
C LYS A 133 11.65 3.63 -19.08
N ALA A 134 10.67 4.41 -18.62
CA ALA A 134 9.98 5.40 -19.45
C ALA A 134 10.79 6.70 -19.63
N GLY A 135 11.71 6.99 -18.72
CA GLY A 135 12.52 8.22 -18.66
C GLY A 135 11.82 9.40 -17.97
N SER A 136 10.53 9.33 -17.67
CA SER A 136 9.81 10.28 -16.81
C SER A 136 8.50 9.70 -16.29
N GLU A 137 8.02 10.20 -15.14
CA GLU A 137 6.70 9.85 -14.61
C GLU A 137 5.57 10.22 -15.59
N GLN A 138 5.66 11.40 -16.21
CA GLN A 138 4.63 11.87 -17.14
C GLN A 138 4.40 10.88 -18.30
N ARG A 139 5.46 10.31 -18.87
CA ARG A 139 5.30 9.31 -19.95
C ARG A 139 4.61 8.04 -19.49
N VAL A 140 4.86 7.61 -18.25
CA VAL A 140 4.14 6.46 -17.67
C VAL A 140 2.66 6.81 -17.51
N ARG A 141 2.38 8.01 -16.98
CA ARG A 141 1.00 8.51 -16.82
C ARG A 141 0.27 8.60 -18.15
N ASP A 142 0.87 9.20 -19.16
CA ASP A 142 0.30 9.33 -20.51
C ASP A 142 -0.04 7.95 -21.09
N ALA A 143 0.89 6.98 -20.98
CA ALA A 143 0.65 5.62 -21.46
C ALA A 143 -0.51 4.91 -20.73
N ILE A 144 -0.70 5.17 -19.43
CA ILE A 144 -1.85 4.63 -18.69
C ILE A 144 -3.15 5.33 -19.10
N GLU A 145 -3.11 6.64 -19.32
CA GLU A 145 -4.28 7.42 -19.77
C GLU A 145 -4.77 6.99 -21.16
N GLU A 146 -3.89 6.55 -22.05
CA GLU A 146 -4.26 6.01 -23.36
C GLU A 146 -5.12 4.73 -23.30
N VAL A 147 -4.97 3.91 -22.26
CA VAL A 147 -5.72 2.66 -22.08
C VAL A 147 -6.90 2.78 -21.11
N LEU A 148 -7.01 3.92 -20.41
CA LEU A 148 -8.09 4.15 -19.46
C LEU A 148 -9.44 4.19 -20.20
N PRO A 149 -10.47 3.50 -19.68
CA PRO A 149 -11.82 3.67 -20.20
C PRO A 149 -12.28 5.14 -20.13
N PRO A 150 -13.20 5.56 -21.00
CA PRO A 150 -13.82 6.88 -20.89
C PRO A 150 -14.45 7.07 -19.51
N ALA A 151 -14.31 8.28 -18.96
CA ALA A 151 -14.85 8.60 -17.65
C ALA A 151 -16.36 8.37 -17.59
N GLY A 152 -16.83 7.82 -16.47
CA GLY A 152 -18.26 7.62 -16.22
C GLY A 152 -19.03 8.95 -16.09
N GLU A 153 -20.35 8.92 -16.24
CA GLU A 153 -21.17 10.13 -16.18
C GLU A 153 -21.31 10.66 -14.73
N LYS A 154 -21.45 9.76 -13.75
CA LYS A 154 -21.83 10.08 -12.37
C LYS A 154 -20.72 9.79 -11.37
N ALA A 155 -20.56 10.66 -10.39
CA ALA A 155 -19.69 10.40 -9.26
C ALA A 155 -20.21 9.21 -8.43
N LEU A 156 -19.31 8.29 -8.09
CA LEU A 156 -19.65 7.07 -7.37
C LEU A 156 -19.63 7.32 -5.86
N ARG A 157 -20.61 6.72 -5.16
CA ARG A 157 -20.69 6.71 -3.70
C ARG A 157 -20.64 5.27 -3.20
N GLY A 158 -19.86 5.03 -2.14
CA GLY A 158 -19.76 3.72 -1.50
C GLY A 158 -18.54 2.89 -1.94
N HIS A 159 -18.66 1.58 -1.77
CA HIS A 159 -17.61 0.60 -2.05
C HIS A 159 -17.43 0.38 -3.56
N ILE A 160 -16.18 0.31 -4.01
CA ILE A 160 -15.80 0.03 -5.41
C ILE A 160 -15.08 -1.30 -5.41
N ALA A 161 -15.58 -2.27 -6.18
CA ALA A 161 -15.03 -3.62 -6.20
C ALA A 161 -13.88 -3.74 -7.22
N PHE A 162 -12.93 -4.64 -6.95
CA PHE A 162 -11.94 -5.04 -7.96
C PHE A 162 -12.58 -5.86 -9.08
N ARG A 163 -12.16 -5.59 -10.32
CA ARG A 163 -12.47 -6.46 -11.47
C ARG A 163 -11.77 -7.82 -11.34
N PRO A 164 -12.25 -8.88 -12.03
CA PRO A 164 -11.63 -10.20 -11.99
C PRO A 164 -10.12 -10.18 -12.29
N GLU A 165 -9.71 -9.47 -13.34
CA GLU A 165 -8.31 -9.33 -13.76
C GLU A 165 -7.44 -8.62 -12.71
N SER A 166 -8.00 -7.67 -11.96
CA SER A 166 -7.30 -7.00 -10.86
C SER A 166 -7.09 -7.94 -9.67
N LYS A 167 -8.07 -8.79 -9.37
CA LYS A 167 -7.95 -9.81 -8.33
C LYS A 167 -6.90 -10.86 -8.72
N GLU A 168 -6.86 -11.23 -9.99
CA GLU A 168 -5.82 -12.10 -10.53
C GLU A 168 -4.44 -11.46 -10.39
N ALA A 169 -4.26 -10.19 -10.80
CA ALA A 169 -3.00 -9.47 -10.64
C ALA A 169 -2.52 -9.43 -9.18
N ILE A 170 -3.43 -9.20 -8.23
CA ILE A 170 -3.14 -9.23 -6.79
C ILE A 170 -2.67 -10.61 -6.34
N GLU A 171 -3.26 -11.69 -6.87
CA GLU A 171 -2.83 -13.05 -6.56
C GLU A 171 -1.47 -13.39 -7.19
N GLN A 172 -1.24 -12.95 -8.42
CA GLN A 172 0.08 -13.07 -9.08
C GLN A 172 1.15 -12.30 -8.31
N ALA A 173 0.82 -11.15 -7.70
CA ALA A 173 1.73 -10.41 -6.84
C ALA A 173 2.13 -11.21 -5.58
N ARG A 174 1.17 -11.89 -4.93
CA ARG A 174 1.48 -12.79 -3.80
C ARG A 174 2.40 -13.93 -4.21
N ARG A 175 2.14 -14.53 -5.37
CA ARG A 175 3.01 -15.58 -5.94
C ARG A 175 4.40 -15.07 -6.24
N ALA A 176 4.53 -13.90 -6.87
CA ALA A 176 5.82 -13.28 -7.15
C ALA A 176 6.63 -13.04 -5.86
N SER A 177 5.99 -12.57 -4.79
CA SER A 177 6.61 -12.40 -3.47
C SER A 177 7.10 -13.73 -2.89
N ALA A 178 6.27 -14.78 -2.95
CA ALA A 178 6.64 -16.11 -2.49
C ALA A 178 7.78 -16.74 -3.31
N ASP A 179 7.74 -16.63 -4.64
CA ASP A 179 8.76 -17.14 -5.56
C ASP A 179 10.13 -16.47 -5.34
N LEU A 180 10.13 -15.22 -4.90
CA LEU A 180 11.34 -14.47 -4.54
C LEU A 180 11.76 -14.70 -3.07
N GLY A 181 11.01 -15.47 -2.30
CA GLY A 181 11.30 -15.74 -0.88
C GLY A 181 11.02 -14.55 0.04
N HIS A 182 10.26 -13.55 -0.41
CA HIS A 182 9.95 -12.37 0.38
C HIS A 182 8.76 -12.60 1.32
N GLY A 183 8.89 -12.18 2.58
CA GLY A 183 7.85 -12.36 3.61
C GLY A 183 6.66 -11.40 3.47
N ARG A 184 6.79 -10.35 2.67
CA ARG A 184 5.76 -9.33 2.42
C ARG A 184 5.68 -8.98 0.94
N VAL A 185 4.49 -8.59 0.49
CA VAL A 185 4.21 -8.15 -0.88
C VAL A 185 4.46 -6.66 -1.00
N GLY A 186 5.63 -6.28 -1.52
CA GLY A 186 5.98 -4.91 -1.90
C GLY A 186 5.41 -4.45 -3.24
N THR A 187 5.64 -3.19 -3.62
CA THR A 187 5.08 -2.59 -4.84
C THR A 187 5.63 -3.24 -6.11
N GLU A 188 6.89 -3.65 -6.09
CA GLU A 188 7.56 -4.42 -7.14
C GLU A 188 6.87 -5.77 -7.42
N HIS A 189 6.34 -6.43 -6.39
CA HIS A 189 5.58 -7.66 -6.57
C HIS A 189 4.22 -7.38 -7.22
N SER A 190 3.56 -6.28 -6.85
CA SER A 190 2.34 -5.84 -7.52
C SER A 190 2.59 -5.54 -8.99
N LEU A 191 3.71 -4.90 -9.32
CA LEU A 191 4.13 -4.65 -10.70
C LEU A 191 4.36 -5.96 -11.48
N LEU A 192 5.03 -6.94 -10.87
CA LEU A 192 5.16 -8.29 -11.43
C LEU A 192 3.80 -8.99 -11.58
N GLY A 193 2.88 -8.80 -10.64
CA GLY A 193 1.54 -9.36 -10.74
C GLY A 193 0.74 -8.80 -11.92
N LEU A 194 0.86 -7.50 -12.18
CA LEU A 194 0.18 -6.81 -13.27
C LEU A 194 0.63 -7.30 -14.64
N ILE A 195 1.94 -7.47 -14.86
CA ILE A 195 2.45 -7.89 -16.19
C ILE A 195 2.04 -9.33 -16.54
N GLN A 196 1.75 -10.18 -15.56
CA GLN A 196 1.35 -11.57 -15.79
C GLN A 196 -0.08 -11.71 -16.32
N VAL A 197 -0.92 -10.67 -16.15
CA VAL A 197 -2.28 -10.66 -16.69
C VAL A 197 -2.24 -10.10 -18.11
N ALA A 198 -1.72 -10.92 -19.05
CA ALA A 198 -1.27 -10.50 -20.38
C ALA A 198 -2.30 -9.75 -21.26
N GLN A 199 -3.60 -9.91 -20.99
CA GLN A 199 -4.69 -9.25 -21.72
C GLN A 199 -5.29 -8.05 -20.97
N SER A 200 -4.66 -7.63 -19.88
CA SER A 200 -5.12 -6.50 -19.08
C SER A 200 -4.57 -5.17 -19.59
N PRO A 201 -5.30 -4.05 -19.39
CA PRO A 201 -4.80 -2.70 -19.70
C PRO A 201 -3.42 -2.41 -19.09
N ALA A 202 -3.15 -2.82 -17.85
CA ALA A 202 -1.82 -2.61 -17.25
C ALA A 202 -0.72 -3.38 -17.98
N ALA A 203 -0.95 -4.65 -18.34
CA ALA A 203 0.03 -5.42 -19.09
C ALA A 203 0.31 -4.78 -20.47
N GLN A 204 -0.72 -4.29 -21.15
CA GLN A 204 -0.57 -3.54 -22.40
C GLN A 204 0.32 -2.31 -22.21
N VAL A 205 0.09 -1.49 -21.18
CA VAL A 205 0.94 -0.33 -20.87
C VAL A 205 2.38 -0.75 -20.62
N LEU A 206 2.60 -1.78 -19.80
CA LEU A 206 3.95 -2.27 -19.50
C LEU A 206 4.68 -2.74 -20.77
N HIS A 207 3.98 -3.43 -21.67
CA HIS A 207 4.54 -3.80 -22.97
C HIS A 207 4.83 -2.59 -23.87
N THR A 208 3.97 -1.58 -23.91
CA THR A 208 4.20 -0.33 -24.64
C THR A 208 5.44 0.41 -24.12
N LEU A 209 5.66 0.39 -22.80
CA LEU A 209 6.89 0.93 -22.18
C LEU A 209 8.12 0.04 -22.40
N GLY A 210 7.97 -1.09 -23.09
CA GLY A 210 9.06 -1.98 -23.48
C GLY A 210 9.43 -3.03 -22.45
N PHE A 211 8.55 -3.33 -21.48
CA PHE A 211 8.76 -4.42 -20.55
C PHE A 211 8.35 -5.77 -21.14
N THR A 212 9.17 -6.79 -20.89
CA THR A 212 8.73 -8.20 -20.95
C THR A 212 8.61 -8.75 -19.52
N PRO A 213 7.82 -9.83 -19.29
CA PRO A 213 7.71 -10.43 -17.95
C PRO A 213 9.06 -10.84 -17.38
N ASP A 214 9.93 -11.42 -18.22
CA ASP A 214 11.26 -11.87 -17.80
C ASP A 214 12.19 -10.71 -17.47
N GLU A 215 12.22 -9.66 -18.31
CA GLU A 215 13.04 -8.47 -18.06
C GLU A 215 12.59 -7.75 -16.79
N LEU A 216 11.28 -7.58 -16.59
CA LEU A 216 10.75 -6.95 -15.39
C LEU A 216 11.08 -7.77 -14.13
N ARG A 217 11.00 -9.11 -14.21
CA ARG A 217 11.37 -10.00 -13.10
C ARG A 217 12.85 -9.87 -12.74
N GLU A 218 13.72 -9.82 -13.72
CA GLU A 218 15.15 -9.67 -13.49
C GLU A 218 15.51 -8.30 -12.92
N ARG A 219 14.83 -7.25 -13.41
CA ARG A 219 15.00 -5.90 -12.87
C ARG A 219 14.57 -5.79 -11.42
N VAL A 220 13.41 -6.36 -11.06
CA VAL A 220 12.93 -6.40 -9.67
C VAL A 220 13.88 -7.17 -8.77
N ARG A 221 14.45 -8.31 -9.22
CA ARG A 221 15.46 -9.04 -8.45
C ARG A 221 16.69 -8.19 -8.15
N THR A 222 17.16 -7.44 -9.15
CA THR A 222 18.35 -6.59 -9.02
C THR A 222 18.11 -5.45 -8.02
N GLU A 223 16.98 -4.75 -8.13
CA GLU A 223 16.62 -3.65 -7.21
C GLU A 223 16.38 -4.14 -5.78
N ALA A 224 15.73 -5.31 -5.61
CA ALA A 224 15.52 -5.91 -4.29
C ALA A 224 16.84 -6.30 -3.62
N ALA A 225 17.82 -6.81 -4.37
CA ALA A 225 19.16 -7.09 -3.87
C ALA A 225 19.91 -5.80 -3.46
N GLY A 226 19.71 -4.70 -4.21
CA GLY A 226 20.28 -3.39 -3.89
C GLY A 226 19.75 -2.79 -2.59
N ARG A 227 18.44 -2.91 -2.33
CA ARG A 227 17.82 -2.42 -1.08
C ARG A 227 18.12 -3.31 0.13
N GLY A 228 18.22 -4.62 -0.06
CA GLY A 228 18.65 -5.55 1.00
C GLY A 228 20.07 -5.28 1.52
N ALA A 229 20.94 -4.70 0.68
CA ALA A 229 22.27 -4.25 1.07
C ALA A 229 22.29 -2.85 1.74
N ALA A 230 21.21 -2.08 1.59
CA ALA A 230 21.09 -0.70 2.08
C ALA A 230 20.34 -0.56 3.43
N GLY A 231 19.80 -1.66 3.98
CA GLY A 231 19.21 -1.70 5.32
C GLY A 231 17.79 -1.09 5.39
N GLU A 232 16.78 -1.93 5.59
CA GLU A 232 15.51 -1.50 6.17
C GLU A 232 15.71 -1.37 7.69
N GLU A 233 15.97 -0.13 8.16
CA GLU A 233 15.67 0.32 9.53
C GLU A 233 14.29 0.99 9.58
#